data_AF-A0A0P8W617-F1
#
_entry.id   AF-A0A0P8W617-F1
#
_cell.length_a   1.000
_cell.length_b   1.000
_cell.length_c   1.000
_cell.angle_alpha   90.00
_cell.angle_beta   90.00
_cell.angle_gamma   90.00
#
_symmetry.space_group_name_H-M   'P 1'
#
loop_
_entity.id
_entity.type
_entity.pdbx_description
1 polymer ?
#
loop_
_entity_poly.entity_id
_entity_poly.type
_entity_poly.pdbx_seq_one_letter_code
_entity_poly.pdbx_strand_id
1 'polypeptide(L)' 'MKTLLGSIKKRYNEFIERLAKENEKSFGNGRLDCCQLNKNTKTNVKNK' A
#
# COMPACT_ATOMS: atom_id res chain seq x y z
N MET A 1 31.36 13.08 -4.56
CA MET A 1 29.99 13.64 -4.40
C MET A 1 28.92 12.93 -5.25
N LYS A 2 29.14 12.64 -6.56
CA LYS A 2 28.15 11.96 -7.42
C LYS A 2 27.69 10.57 -6.91
N THR A 3 28.56 9.85 -6.21
CA THR A 3 28.30 8.50 -5.70
C THR A 3 27.41 8.46 -4.45
N LEU A 4 27.51 9.44 -3.55
CA LEU A 4 26.73 9.48 -2.30
C LEU A 4 25.25 9.79 -2.57
N LEU A 5 24.98 10.82 -3.38
CA LEU A 5 23.61 11.18 -3.78
C LEU A 5 22.95 10.03 -4.56
N GLY A 6 23.70 9.32 -5.40
CA GLY A 6 23.21 8.13 -6.10
C GLY A 6 22.81 7.00 -5.14
N SER A 7 23.64 6.72 -4.13
CA SER A 7 23.33 5.70 -3.11
C SER A 7 22.12 6.05 -2.25
N ILE A 8 21.97 7.32 -1.85
CA ILE A 8 20.80 7.78 -1.10
C ILE A 8 19.53 7.66 -1.95
N LYS A 9 19.60 8.11 -3.22
CA LYS A 9 18.49 7.98 -4.18
C LYS A 9 18.07 6.53 -4.38
N LYS A 10 19.04 5.60 -4.51
CA LYS A 10 18.76 4.17 -4.64
C LYS A 10 18.02 3.62 -3.42
N ARG A 11 18.53 3.89 -2.21
CA ARG A 11 17.89 3.43 -0.97
C ARG A 11 16.49 4.02 -0.77
N TYR A 12 16.30 5.29 -1.13
CA TYR A 12 15.00 5.92 -1.07
C TYR A 12 14.00 5.25 -2.03
N ASN A 13 14.40 4.98 -3.27
CA ASN A 13 13.55 4.28 -4.24
C ASN A 13 13.19 2.87 -3.75
N GLU A 14 14.18 2.10 -3.27
CA GLU A 14 13.95 0.75 -2.72
C GLU A 14 12.99 0.78 -1.52
N PHE A 15 13.07 1.81 -0.67
CA PHE A 15 12.17 1.99 0.46
C PHE A 15 10.73 2.28 0.00
N ILE A 16 10.53 3.20 -0.95
CA ILE A 16 9.21 3.52 -1.50
C ILE A 16 8.60 2.31 -2.22
N GLU A 17 9.38 1.54 -2.97
CA GLU A 17 8.90 0.30 -3.61
C GLU A 17 8.45 -0.75 -2.60
N ARG A 18 9.17 -0.91 -1.48
CA ARG A 18 8.77 -1.82 -0.41
C ARG A 18 7.48 -1.37 0.28
N LEU A 19 7.35 -0.07 0.55
CA LEU A 19 6.13 0.50 1.10
C LEU A 19 4.93 0.30 0.17
N ALA A 20 5.11 0.51 -1.14
CA ALA A 20 4.05 0.28 -2.12
C ALA A 20 3.58 -1.18 -2.11
N LYS A 21 4.52 -2.14 -2.13
CA LYS A 21 4.22 -3.58 -2.09
C LYS A 21 3.47 -3.99 -0.81
N GLU A 22 3.90 -3.50 0.35
CA GLU A 22 3.21 -3.82 1.62
C GLU A 22 1.83 -3.15 1.70
N ASN A 23 1.66 -1.95 1.12
CA ASN A 23 0.35 -1.30 1.01
C ASN A 23 -0.59 -2.09 0.08
N GLU A 24 -0.13 -2.53 -1.10
CA GLU A 24 -0.90 -3.39 -2.00
C GLU A 24 -1.28 -4.71 -1.33
N LYS A 25 -0.37 -5.31 -0.56
CA LYS A 25 -0.66 -6.54 0.19
C LYS A 25 -1.69 -6.33 1.30
N SER A 26 -1.63 -5.21 2.00
CA SER A 26 -2.51 -4.91 3.13
C SER A 26 -3.88 -4.43 2.69
N PHE A 27 -3.96 -3.71 1.58
CA PHE A 27 -5.14 -2.95 1.19
C PHE A 27 -5.63 -3.23 -0.25
N GLY A 28 -4.88 -4.01 -1.03
CA GLY A 28 -5.16 -4.28 -2.44
C GLY A 28 -4.77 -3.12 -3.37
N ASN A 29 -5.12 -3.27 -4.64
CA ASN A 29 -4.86 -2.26 -5.69
C ASN A 29 -5.98 -1.20 -5.79
N GLY A 30 -6.93 -1.21 -4.85
CA GLY A 30 -8.06 -0.29 -4.81
C GLY A 30 -7.69 1.05 -4.20
N ARG A 31 -8.48 2.08 -4.51
CA ARG A 31 -8.37 3.35 -3.79
C ARG A 31 -8.73 3.12 -2.33
N LEU A 32 -7.82 3.52 -1.44
CA LEU A 32 -8.09 3.52 -0.01
C LEU A 32 -9.17 4.57 0.31
N ASP A 33 -10.42 4.16 0.44
CA ASP A 33 -11.47 5.03 0.97
C ASP A 33 -11.90 4.59 2.36
N CYS A 34 -12.21 5.58 3.19
CA CYS A 34 -12.65 5.42 4.58
C CYS A 34 -13.86 4.48 4.70
N CYS A 35 -14.76 4.47 3.72
CA CYS A 35 -15.95 3.63 3.74
C CYS A 35 -15.63 2.15 3.44
N GLN A 36 -14.55 1.86 2.72
CA GLN A 36 -14.08 0.49 2.44
C GLN A 36 -13.17 -0.06 3.54
N LEU A 37 -12.39 0.78 4.21
CA LEU A 37 -11.39 0.34 5.20
C LEU A 37 -12.02 -0.39 6.41
N ASN A 38 -13.24 0.01 6.79
CA ASN A 38 -14.01 -0.59 7.89
C ASN A 38 -15.18 -1.46 7.42
N LYS A 39 -15.25 -1.78 6.12
CA LYS A 39 -16.19 -2.79 5.66
C LYS A 39 -15.68 -4.15 6.11
N ASN A 40 -16.04 -4.49 7.34
CA ASN A 40 -16.00 -5.86 7.83
C ASN A 40 -16.61 -6.74 6.74
N THR A 41 -15.86 -7.70 6.21
CA THR A 41 -16.35 -8.77 5.34
C THR A 41 -17.26 -9.69 6.14
N LYS A 42 -18.33 -9.16 6.73
CA LYS A 42 -19.48 -9.95 7.14
C LYS A 42 -20.30 -10.18 5.89
N THR A 43 -19.88 -11.16 5.09
CA THR A 43 -20.81 -11.89 4.24
C THR A 43 -21.86 -12.54 5.14
N ASN A 44 -22.89 -11.78 5.47
CA ASN A 44 -24.22 -12.27 5.81
C ASN A 44 -25.23 -11.24 5.30
N VAL A 45 -25.19 -10.98 3.99
CA VAL A 45 -26.41 -10.51 3.31
C VAL A 45 -27.24 -11.78 3.07
N LYS A 46 -27.98 -12.20 4.11
CA LYS A 46 -29.23 -12.93 3.91
C LYS A 46 -30.28 -11.88 3.59
N ASN A 47 -30.84 -12.00 2.38
CA ASN A 47 -32.11 -11.50 1.85
C ASN A 47 -32.83 -10.34 2.54
N LYS A 48 -33.25 -9.36 1.71
CA LYS A 48 -34.68 -9.07 1.57
C LYS A 48 -35.02 -8.92 0.09
#